data_AF-A0A8R1DSN9-F1
#
_entry.id   AF-A0A8R1DSN9-F1
#
_cell.length_a   1.000
_cell.length_b   1.000
_cell.length_c   1.000
_cell.angle_alpha   90.00
_cell.angle_beta   90.00
_cell.angle_gamma   90.00
#
_symmetry.space_group_name_H-M   'P 1'
#
loop_
_entity.id
_entity.type
_entity.pdbx_description
1 polymer ?
#
loop_
_entity_poly.entity_id
_entity_poly.type
_entity_poly.pdbx_seq_one_letter_code
_entity_poly.pdbx_strand_id
1 'polypeptide(L)'
;MFWFKYKYVSVQGLENVKLPSGTPVALNLTSSKTYTFTSAKNDSLVLNSGSAIYPLDPYTKQVFVYDGPDTNSPYLGTVLSFELDQALRNKSSGSTLTLLNVYNETSYSYAMVNDYSDILKYTSYSFFAFSQKYPFDNALNALSGPINGVTFFCVDCQEAYISSLNLLHYPEKDSSIQLQPLTPAQNQPVYLTYSSKDFSNQSLPQLIPGNLFTLSTDANYFAIRLESNDLVRNAWKKPFYGKKGTIFSPSLWTPGANSSFDQRFESSQSVKFTFNVPSLVINQKGEELRVQIGSSGANSFNTVFNETLSNPGTRVANGTYLEATFSGTSSKSSTIVTFEMKDPNESTITTTIKSTTDFSPRGFDSIIIVLPLFFAFFG
;
A
#
# COMPACT_ATOMS: atom_id res chain seq x y z
N MET A 1 15.64 49.81 22.92
CA MET A 1 14.18 49.82 23.11
C MET A 1 13.58 48.99 21.98
N PHE A 2 12.98 47.85 22.29
CA PHE A 2 12.33 46.98 21.31
C PHE A 2 10.82 47.20 21.37
N TRP A 3 10.21 47.47 20.21
CA TRP A 3 8.77 47.58 20.06
C TRP A 3 8.25 46.32 19.37
N PHE A 4 7.22 45.69 19.93
CA PHE A 4 6.53 44.56 19.33
C PHE A 4 5.10 44.95 18.99
N LYS A 5 4.62 44.57 17.79
CA LYS A 5 3.21 44.59 17.42
C LYS A 5 2.68 43.15 17.43
N TYR A 6 1.54 42.92 18.06
CA TYR A 6 0.87 41.61 18.04
C TYR A 6 -0.58 41.76 17.57
N LYS A 7 -1.10 40.71 16.94
CA LYS A 7 -2.51 40.56 16.56
C LYS A 7 -3.10 39.45 17.43
N TYR A 8 -4.12 39.79 18.22
CA TYR A 8 -4.87 38.78 18.97
C TYR A 8 -5.84 38.06 18.05
N VAL A 9 -5.87 36.73 18.12
CA VAL A 9 -6.85 35.87 17.44
C VAL A 9 -7.47 34.99 18.51
N SER A 10 -8.79 35.08 18.69
CA SER A 10 -9.50 34.16 19.58
C SER A 10 -9.64 32.80 18.92
N VAL A 11 -9.35 31.75 19.68
CA VAL A 11 -9.51 30.34 19.26
C VAL A 11 -10.68 29.66 19.98
N GLN A 12 -11.48 30.43 20.73
CA GLN A 12 -12.66 29.91 21.42
C GLN A 12 -13.83 29.75 20.43
N GLY A 13 -14.58 28.65 20.59
CA GLY A 13 -15.80 28.40 19.81
C GLY A 13 -15.57 28.06 18.34
N LEU A 14 -14.34 27.70 17.96
CA LEU A 14 -14.06 27.20 16.61
C LEU A 14 -14.81 25.89 16.37
N GLU A 15 -15.30 25.71 15.14
CA GLU A 15 -15.95 24.47 14.72
C GLU A 15 -14.92 23.33 14.72
N ASN A 16 -15.26 22.19 15.32
CA ASN A 16 -14.37 21.03 15.38
C ASN A 16 -14.71 20.00 14.29
N VAL A 17 -13.73 19.71 13.42
CA VAL A 17 -13.74 18.61 12.48
C VAL A 17 -13.12 17.38 13.13
N LYS A 18 -13.93 16.36 13.39
CA LYS A 18 -13.46 15.09 13.96
C LYS A 18 -12.95 14.15 12.88
N LEU A 19 -11.77 13.58 13.09
CA LEU A 19 -11.09 12.70 12.16
C LEU A 19 -10.65 11.41 12.86
N PRO A 20 -10.80 10.23 12.25
CA PRO A 20 -10.24 9.01 12.82
C PRO A 20 -8.72 8.96 12.61
N SER A 21 -8.02 8.24 13.48
CA SER A 21 -6.62 7.85 13.27
C SER A 21 -6.45 7.12 11.92
N GLY A 22 -5.26 7.24 11.33
CA GLY A 22 -4.92 6.66 10.03
C GLY A 22 -5.50 7.41 8.82
N THR A 23 -6.06 8.61 9.00
CA THR A 23 -6.60 9.43 7.91
C THR A 23 -5.59 10.51 7.49
N PRO A 24 -5.11 10.53 6.24
CA PRO A 24 -4.33 11.66 5.72
C PRO A 24 -5.19 12.92 5.58
N VAL A 25 -4.66 14.07 6.00
CA VAL A 25 -5.35 15.36 5.92
C VAL A 25 -4.41 16.44 5.40
N ALA A 26 -4.89 17.25 4.45
CA ALA A 26 -4.17 18.41 3.96
C ALA A 26 -3.97 19.44 5.08
N LEU A 27 -2.76 19.97 5.22
CA LEU A 27 -2.45 20.99 6.23
C LEU A 27 -2.85 22.42 5.81
N ASN A 28 -3.52 22.56 4.67
CA ASN A 28 -4.28 23.75 4.30
C ASN A 28 -5.60 23.81 5.11
N LEU A 29 -5.48 23.85 6.43
CA LEU A 29 -6.58 23.82 7.38
C LEU A 29 -7.35 25.15 7.35
N THR A 30 -8.68 25.08 7.50
CA THR A 30 -9.51 26.29 7.53
C THR A 30 -9.30 27.06 8.83
N SER A 31 -9.03 28.37 8.75
CA SER A 31 -8.67 29.18 9.92
C SER A 31 -9.74 29.32 11.00
N SER A 32 -10.99 29.00 10.67
CA SER A 32 -12.14 29.03 11.58
C SER A 32 -12.47 27.66 12.20
N LYS A 33 -11.61 26.66 12.01
CA LYS A 33 -11.85 25.28 12.44
C LYS A 33 -10.67 24.69 13.18
N THR A 34 -10.96 23.74 14.06
CA THR A 34 -10.00 22.79 14.61
C THR A 34 -10.19 21.42 13.97
N TYR A 35 -9.13 20.62 13.95
CA TYR A 35 -9.13 19.28 13.37
C TYR A 35 -8.65 18.29 14.42
N THR A 36 -9.57 17.58 15.06
CA THR A 36 -9.27 16.65 16.16
C THR A 36 -9.23 15.22 15.65
N PHE A 37 -8.05 14.62 15.71
CA PHE A 37 -7.86 13.19 15.49
C PHE A 37 -8.26 12.42 16.75
N THR A 38 -8.95 11.29 16.57
CA THR A 38 -9.40 10.42 17.67
C THR A 38 -9.03 8.97 17.41
N SER A 39 -8.48 8.30 18.42
CA SER A 39 -8.24 6.87 18.42
C SER A 39 -9.54 6.10 18.66
N ALA A 40 -9.91 5.21 17.75
CA ALA A 40 -11.00 4.25 17.99
C ALA A 40 -10.62 3.18 19.03
N LYS A 41 -9.31 2.99 19.27
CA LYS A 41 -8.75 2.01 20.22
C LYS A 41 -8.52 2.60 21.61
N ASN A 42 -8.85 3.88 21.80
CA ASN A 42 -8.48 4.64 22.99
C ASN A 42 -6.97 4.60 23.29
N ASP A 43 -6.16 4.60 22.24
CA ASP A 43 -4.70 4.55 22.28
C ASP A 43 -4.09 5.94 22.13
N SER A 44 -2.86 6.11 22.59
CA SER A 44 -2.05 7.30 22.28
C SER A 44 -1.85 7.44 20.77
N LEU A 45 -1.75 8.67 20.30
CA LEU A 45 -1.63 9.04 18.90
C LEU A 45 -0.23 9.59 18.58
N VAL A 46 0.27 9.32 17.38
CA VAL A 46 1.53 9.86 16.87
C VAL A 46 1.29 10.61 15.57
N LEU A 47 1.66 11.88 15.55
CA LEU A 47 1.61 12.75 14.38
C LEU A 47 2.84 12.53 13.49
N ASN A 48 2.58 12.28 12.21
CA ASN A 48 3.58 12.33 11.14
C ASN A 48 3.09 13.29 10.05
N SER A 49 4.02 13.90 9.32
CA SER A 49 3.68 14.77 8.19
C SER A 49 4.69 14.61 7.07
N GLY A 50 4.25 14.98 5.86
CA GLY A 50 5.07 14.97 4.67
C GLY A 50 4.52 15.94 3.63
N SER A 51 5.42 16.56 2.87
CA SER A 51 5.05 17.49 1.79
C SER A 51 5.07 16.79 0.44
N ALA A 52 4.07 17.10 -0.39
CA ALA A 52 3.94 16.54 -1.72
C ALA A 52 4.86 17.20 -2.76
N ILE A 53 5.53 18.30 -2.41
CA ILE A 53 6.34 19.09 -3.36
C ILE A 53 7.77 19.29 -2.85
N TYR A 54 7.95 19.58 -1.56
CA TYR A 54 9.25 19.96 -1.00
C TYR A 54 9.68 18.98 0.09
N PRO A 55 10.98 18.76 0.32
CA PRO A 55 11.43 17.96 1.45
C PRO A 55 11.01 18.54 2.81
N LEU A 56 10.85 19.86 2.89
CA LEU A 56 10.40 20.59 4.07
C LEU A 56 9.48 21.74 3.64
N ASP A 57 8.29 21.84 4.21
CA ASP A 57 7.36 22.93 3.96
C ASP A 57 7.41 23.93 5.12
N PRO A 58 7.94 25.15 4.93
CA PRO A 58 8.08 26.12 6.02
C PRO A 58 6.74 26.63 6.57
N TYR A 59 5.62 26.39 5.88
CA TYR A 59 4.29 26.79 6.34
C TYR A 59 3.72 25.85 7.40
N THR A 60 4.31 24.66 7.63
CA THR A 60 3.90 23.75 8.72
C THR A 60 4.15 24.34 10.11
N LYS A 61 4.98 25.39 10.23
CA LYS A 61 5.15 26.17 11.47
C LYS A 61 3.91 26.94 11.90
N GLN A 62 2.93 27.08 11.02
CA GLN A 62 1.67 27.79 11.29
C GLN A 62 0.56 26.84 11.75
N VAL A 63 0.81 25.53 11.71
CA VAL A 63 -0.11 24.51 12.19
C VAL A 63 0.29 24.12 13.61
N PHE A 64 -0.51 24.53 14.58
CA PHE A 64 -0.34 24.27 16.00
C PHE A 64 -0.90 22.89 16.38
N VAL A 65 -0.22 22.21 17.30
CA VAL A 65 -0.55 20.88 17.78
C VAL A 65 -0.88 20.92 19.27
N TYR A 66 -2.01 20.35 19.66
CA TYR A 66 -2.49 20.27 21.03
C TYR A 66 -2.72 18.80 21.46
N ASP A 67 -2.26 18.46 22.65
CA ASP A 67 -2.37 17.14 23.27
C ASP A 67 -3.74 16.95 23.93
N GLY A 68 -4.78 16.82 23.13
CA GLY A 68 -6.14 16.65 23.64
C GLY A 68 -7.23 17.00 22.63
N PRO A 69 -8.49 17.05 23.10
CA PRO A 69 -9.66 17.18 22.22
C PRO A 69 -9.90 18.59 21.68
N ASP A 70 -9.15 19.60 22.15
CA ASP A 70 -9.36 21.00 21.80
C ASP A 70 -8.11 21.87 22.01
N THR A 71 -8.26 23.18 21.79
CA THR A 71 -7.21 24.20 21.98
C THR A 71 -7.01 24.64 23.43
N ASN A 72 -7.81 24.15 24.39
CA ASN A 72 -7.57 24.34 25.82
C ASN A 72 -6.61 23.27 26.38
N SER A 73 -6.36 22.22 25.60
CA SER A 73 -5.43 21.15 25.91
C SER A 73 -3.98 21.64 25.85
N PRO A 74 -3.01 20.91 26.45
CA PRO A 74 -1.61 21.31 26.42
C PRO A 74 -1.07 21.52 24.99
N TYR A 75 -0.43 22.66 24.75
CA TYR A 75 0.22 22.96 23.48
C TYR A 75 1.55 22.19 23.38
N LEU A 76 1.74 21.43 22.30
CA LEU A 76 2.93 20.61 22.08
C LEU A 76 3.96 21.25 21.15
N GLY A 77 3.55 22.21 20.32
CA GLY A 77 4.41 22.78 19.28
C GLY A 77 3.68 22.94 17.96
N THR A 78 4.46 23.11 16.90
CA THR A 78 3.93 23.19 15.52
C THR A 78 4.23 21.91 14.77
N VAL A 79 3.53 21.65 13.66
CA VAL A 79 3.85 20.48 12.81
C VAL A 79 5.33 20.52 12.39
N LEU A 80 5.88 21.70 12.06
CA LEU A 80 7.30 21.84 11.75
C LEU A 80 8.21 21.38 12.92
N SER A 81 7.81 21.65 14.16
CA SER A 81 8.55 21.21 15.34
C SER A 81 8.61 19.68 15.44
N PHE A 82 7.52 18.99 15.11
CA PHE A 82 7.49 17.52 15.05
C PHE A 82 8.33 16.97 13.88
N GLU A 83 8.39 17.68 12.75
CA GLU A 83 9.24 17.30 11.62
C GLU A 83 10.73 17.36 11.98
N LEU A 84 11.15 18.39 12.72
CA LEU A 84 12.55 18.68 13.02
C LEU A 84 13.08 18.01 14.31
N ASP A 85 12.23 17.82 15.32
CA ASP A 85 12.63 17.31 16.63
C ASP A 85 12.03 15.91 16.89
N GLN A 86 12.90 14.90 16.88
CA GLN A 86 12.51 13.52 17.19
C GLN A 86 11.97 13.37 18.62
N ALA A 87 12.39 14.21 19.57
CA ALA A 87 11.87 14.18 20.93
C ALA A 87 10.43 14.71 21.02
N LEU A 88 9.99 15.52 20.05
CA LEU A 88 8.60 15.97 19.95
C LEU A 88 7.71 14.99 19.18
N ARG A 89 8.28 14.04 18.41
CA ARG A 89 7.52 12.92 17.78
C ARG A 89 6.98 11.88 18.79
N ASN A 90 6.95 12.24 20.06
CA ASN A 90 6.38 11.42 21.11
C ASN A 90 4.86 11.30 20.96
N LYS A 91 4.34 10.20 21.47
CA LYS A 91 2.91 9.92 21.48
C LYS A 91 2.15 10.91 22.38
N SER A 92 0.91 11.23 22.02
CA SER A 92 -0.01 12.00 22.85
C SER A 92 -0.24 11.33 24.21
N SER A 93 -0.59 12.11 25.24
CA SER A 93 -0.88 11.58 26.57
C SER A 93 -2.19 10.78 26.64
N GLY A 94 -3.11 11.06 25.70
CA GLY A 94 -4.40 10.37 25.59
C GLY A 94 -4.78 10.04 24.15
N SER A 95 -6.06 9.79 23.91
CA SER A 95 -6.61 9.27 22.65
C SER A 95 -7.02 10.31 21.62
N THR A 96 -6.60 11.56 21.80
CA THR A 96 -6.95 12.67 20.91
C THR A 96 -5.78 13.61 20.71
N LEU A 97 -5.68 14.17 19.50
CA LEU A 97 -4.68 15.19 19.15
C LEU A 97 -5.35 16.20 18.22
N THR A 98 -5.21 17.49 18.51
CA THR A 98 -5.91 18.56 17.79
C THR A 98 -4.93 19.43 17.02
N LEU A 99 -5.23 19.66 15.74
CA LEU A 99 -4.53 20.61 14.89
C LEU A 99 -5.35 21.89 14.71
N LEU A 100 -4.64 23.01 14.66
CA LEU A 100 -5.20 24.33 14.36
C LEU A 100 -4.24 25.09 13.45
N ASN A 101 -4.74 25.69 12.39
CA ASN A 101 -4.03 26.75 11.68
C ASN A 101 -4.89 28.00 11.77
N VAL A 102 -4.34 29.14 12.20
CA VAL A 102 -5.05 30.44 12.22
C VAL A 102 -4.62 31.36 11.09
N TYR A 103 -3.70 30.89 10.25
CA TYR A 103 -3.15 31.56 9.10
C TYR A 103 -3.75 30.96 7.82
N ASN A 104 -4.01 31.79 6.82
CA ASN A 104 -4.59 31.37 5.54
C ASN A 104 -3.51 31.14 4.47
N GLU A 105 -2.34 30.66 4.86
CA GLU A 105 -1.26 30.37 3.93
C GLU A 105 -1.37 28.93 3.43
N THR A 106 -1.12 28.74 2.14
CA THR A 106 -1.22 27.44 1.50
C THR A 106 -0.01 26.58 1.84
N SER A 107 -0.26 25.48 2.55
CA SER A 107 0.71 24.41 2.74
C SER A 107 0.51 23.30 1.70
N TYR A 108 1.61 22.71 1.26
CA TYR A 108 1.63 21.52 0.40
C TYR A 108 1.84 20.23 1.20
N SER A 109 1.83 20.35 2.53
CA SER A 109 1.98 19.24 3.45
C SER A 109 0.65 18.59 3.81
N TYR A 110 0.78 17.32 4.16
CA TYR A 110 -0.28 16.49 4.68
C TYR A 110 0.18 15.95 6.02
N ALA A 111 -0.75 15.85 6.96
CA ALA A 111 -0.55 15.17 8.22
C ALA A 111 -1.29 13.84 8.23
N MET A 112 -0.72 12.89 8.95
CA MET A 112 -1.36 11.63 9.27
C MET A 112 -1.04 11.28 10.71
N VAL A 113 -2.10 10.99 11.47
CA VAL A 113 -2.02 10.65 12.88
C VAL A 113 -2.41 9.20 13.06
N ASN A 114 -1.49 8.35 13.52
CA ASN A 114 -1.77 6.93 13.76
C ASN A 114 -1.91 6.64 15.26
N ASP A 115 -2.63 5.56 15.58
CA ASP A 115 -2.52 4.94 16.89
C ASP A 115 -1.09 4.42 17.11
N TYR A 116 -0.54 4.67 18.29
CA TYR A 116 0.83 4.32 18.62
C TYR A 116 1.08 2.81 18.55
N SER A 117 0.14 2.01 19.04
CA SER A 117 0.18 0.56 19.01
C SER A 117 0.28 -0.03 17.60
N ASP A 118 -0.29 0.64 16.60
CA ASP A 118 -0.27 0.17 15.21
C ASP A 118 1.09 0.35 14.54
N ILE A 119 1.88 1.33 15.01
CA ILE A 119 3.21 1.63 14.50
C ILE A 119 4.33 1.13 15.42
N LEU A 120 4.02 0.67 16.64
CA LEU A 120 4.97 0.19 17.65
C LEU A 120 5.86 -0.97 17.16
N LYS A 121 5.37 -1.76 16.20
CA LYS A 121 6.12 -2.86 15.59
C LYS A 121 7.30 -2.40 14.72
N TYR A 122 7.32 -1.13 14.32
CA TYR A 122 8.38 -0.55 13.51
C TYR A 122 9.43 0.13 14.37
N THR A 123 10.70 -0.05 14.02
CA THR A 123 11.81 0.69 14.65
C THR A 123 11.74 2.16 14.30
N SER A 124 11.44 2.45 13.03
CA SER A 124 11.08 3.79 12.59
C SER A 124 9.85 3.75 11.71
N TYR A 125 9.03 4.79 11.81
CA TYR A 125 7.85 4.99 10.99
C TYR A 125 7.91 6.36 10.33
N SER A 126 7.52 6.45 9.07
CA SER A 126 7.49 7.71 8.31
C SER A 126 6.25 7.80 7.42
N PHE A 127 5.89 9.03 7.08
CA PHE A 127 4.79 9.34 6.17
C PHE A 127 5.31 10.24 5.05
N PHE A 128 5.04 9.88 3.80
CA PHE A 128 5.39 10.68 2.64
C PHE A 128 4.16 10.95 1.78
N ALA A 129 3.98 12.21 1.41
CA ALA A 129 3.03 12.62 0.41
C ALA A 129 3.74 12.81 -0.94
N PHE A 130 3.05 12.51 -2.03
CA PHE A 130 3.50 12.80 -3.39
C PHE A 130 2.30 13.09 -4.28
N SER A 131 2.52 13.48 -5.53
CA SER A 131 1.45 13.82 -6.47
C SER A 131 1.76 13.31 -7.88
N GLN A 132 0.78 13.41 -8.77
CA GLN A 132 0.98 13.12 -10.18
C GLN A 132 2.08 14.01 -10.80
N LYS A 133 2.13 15.29 -10.42
CA LYS A 133 3.11 16.27 -10.92
C LYS A 133 4.49 16.12 -10.26
N TYR A 134 4.50 15.78 -8.98
CA TYR A 134 5.71 15.64 -8.17
C TYR A 134 5.81 14.20 -7.66
N PRO A 135 6.42 13.30 -8.45
CA PRO A 135 6.57 11.91 -8.06
C PRO A 135 7.50 11.78 -6.84
N PHE A 136 7.30 10.73 -6.07
CA PHE A 136 8.26 10.38 -5.03
C PHE A 136 9.45 9.70 -5.69
N ASP A 137 10.66 10.20 -5.46
CA ASP A 137 11.90 9.58 -5.92
C ASP A 137 12.97 9.85 -4.87
N ASN A 138 13.22 8.85 -4.02
CA ASN A 138 14.18 9.02 -2.96
C ASN A 138 14.80 7.69 -2.53
N ALA A 139 16.00 7.80 -1.96
CA ALA A 139 16.65 6.73 -1.23
C ALA A 139 16.35 6.90 0.27
N LEU A 140 15.77 5.87 0.86
CA LEU A 140 15.63 5.76 2.31
C LEU A 140 16.84 4.99 2.83
N ASN A 141 17.73 5.72 3.48
CA ASN A 141 19.00 5.24 4.00
C ASN A 141 19.04 5.31 5.53
N ALA A 142 20.06 4.70 6.13
CA ALA A 142 20.26 4.67 7.58
C ALA A 142 19.04 4.13 8.36
N LEU A 143 18.25 3.27 7.72
CA LEU A 143 17.20 2.52 8.40
C LEU A 143 17.89 1.54 9.36
N SER A 144 17.40 1.47 10.59
CA SER A 144 17.98 0.63 11.63
C SER A 144 16.91 -0.25 12.25
N GLY A 145 17.34 -1.27 12.98
CA GLY A 145 16.47 -2.23 13.63
C GLY A 145 15.82 -3.25 12.70
N PRO A 146 14.97 -4.14 13.25
CA PRO A 146 14.50 -5.32 12.53
C PRO A 146 13.50 -5.02 11.41
N ILE A 147 12.62 -4.03 11.58
CA ILE A 147 11.56 -3.68 10.60
C ILE A 147 11.30 -2.17 10.67
N ASN A 148 11.20 -1.52 9.52
CA ASN A 148 10.84 -0.12 9.34
C ASN A 148 9.55 0.02 8.53
N GLY A 149 8.77 1.07 8.77
CA GLY A 149 7.47 1.29 8.14
C GLY A 149 7.39 2.65 7.46
N VAL A 150 6.82 2.70 6.27
CA VAL A 150 6.61 3.95 5.52
C VAL A 150 5.23 3.93 4.89
N THR A 151 4.40 4.91 5.16
CA THR A 151 3.13 5.08 4.45
C THR A 151 3.26 6.16 3.40
N PHE A 152 2.87 5.84 2.18
CA PHE A 152 2.85 6.75 1.05
C PHE A 152 1.42 7.18 0.73
N PHE A 153 1.25 8.46 0.44
CA PHE A 153 -0.04 9.03 0.05
C PHE A 153 0.08 9.87 -1.22
N CYS A 154 -0.64 9.49 -2.27
CA CYS A 154 -0.72 10.22 -3.53
C CYS A 154 -1.93 11.16 -3.47
N VAL A 155 -1.68 12.47 -3.40
CA VAL A 155 -2.66 13.46 -2.97
C VAL A 155 -3.74 13.76 -4.02
N ASP A 156 -3.42 13.55 -5.29
CA ASP A 156 -4.25 13.86 -6.46
C ASP A 156 -4.35 12.68 -7.44
N CYS A 157 -4.19 11.45 -6.91
CA CYS A 157 -4.10 10.23 -7.70
C CYS A 157 -5.12 9.20 -7.23
N GLN A 158 -5.54 8.32 -8.13
CA GLN A 158 -6.37 7.14 -7.80
C GLN A 158 -5.57 5.83 -7.82
N GLU A 159 -4.37 5.88 -8.38
CA GLU A 159 -3.45 4.76 -8.51
C GLU A 159 -2.01 5.26 -8.40
N ALA A 160 -1.08 4.34 -8.17
CA ALA A 160 0.35 4.62 -8.18
C ALA A 160 1.10 3.50 -8.90
N TYR A 161 2.29 3.80 -9.38
CA TYR A 161 3.18 2.82 -9.99
C TYR A 161 4.51 2.83 -9.26
N ILE A 162 4.98 1.65 -8.85
CA ILE A 162 6.39 1.47 -8.51
C ILE A 162 7.14 1.43 -9.84
N SER A 163 7.81 2.51 -10.23
CA SER A 163 8.51 2.58 -11.52
C SER A 163 9.97 2.18 -11.43
N SER A 164 10.57 2.35 -10.26
CA SER A 164 11.93 1.91 -9.96
C SER A 164 11.99 1.42 -8.52
N LEU A 165 12.77 0.37 -8.29
CA LEU A 165 13.12 -0.11 -6.97
C LEU A 165 14.56 -0.60 -7.00
N ASN A 166 15.37 -0.10 -6.07
CA ASN A 166 16.71 -0.59 -5.82
C ASN A 166 16.78 -1.06 -4.38
N LEU A 167 16.84 -2.37 -4.21
CA LEU A 167 17.13 -3.04 -2.95
C LEU A 167 18.63 -3.35 -2.95
N LEU A 168 19.41 -2.55 -2.21
CA LEU A 168 20.83 -2.87 -2.09
C LEU A 168 20.98 -4.15 -1.28
N HIS A 169 21.56 -5.15 -1.93
CA HIS A 169 21.99 -6.38 -1.29
C HIS A 169 23.15 -6.06 -0.36
N TYR A 170 22.90 -6.07 0.95
CA TYR A 170 23.99 -6.14 1.92
C TYR A 170 24.39 -7.62 2.05
N PRO A 171 25.68 -7.97 1.91
CA PRO A 171 26.14 -9.34 1.64
C PRO A 171 25.84 -10.39 2.74
N GLU A 172 25.24 -10.00 3.85
CA GLU A 172 25.03 -10.86 5.01
C GLU A 172 23.55 -11.14 5.34
N LYS A 173 22.59 -10.48 4.67
CA LYS A 173 21.16 -10.71 4.93
C LYS A 173 20.29 -10.42 3.72
N ASP A 174 19.49 -11.43 3.32
CA ASP A 174 18.37 -11.22 2.40
C ASP A 174 17.41 -10.20 3.02
N SER A 175 17.11 -9.13 2.28
CA SER A 175 16.18 -8.09 2.69
C SER A 175 14.93 -8.13 1.84
N SER A 176 13.83 -7.61 2.39
CA SER A 176 12.56 -7.58 1.70
C SER A 176 11.84 -6.25 1.87
N ILE A 177 11.07 -5.90 0.85
CA ILE A 177 10.07 -4.86 0.88
C ILE A 177 8.71 -5.52 0.70
N GLN A 178 7.79 -5.21 1.61
CA GLN A 178 6.43 -5.69 1.58
C GLN A 178 5.49 -4.49 1.47
N LEU A 179 4.51 -4.55 0.58
CA LEU A 179 3.49 -3.51 0.46
C LEU A 179 2.11 -4.06 0.78
N GLN A 180 1.39 -3.29 1.57
CA GLN A 180 0.00 -3.50 1.94
C GLN A 180 -0.81 -2.22 1.69
N PRO A 181 -2.12 -2.33 1.44
CA PRO A 181 -3.01 -1.19 1.36
C PRO A 181 -3.07 -0.39 2.67
N LEU A 182 -3.45 0.88 2.55
CA LEU A 182 -3.79 1.76 3.66
C LEU A 182 -2.65 1.95 4.66
N THR A 183 -2.97 2.40 5.87
CA THR A 183 -2.01 2.60 6.96
C THR A 183 -1.89 1.32 7.81
N PRO A 184 -0.91 1.26 8.73
CA PRO A 184 -0.81 0.15 9.68
C PRO A 184 -2.08 -0.06 10.51
N ALA A 185 -2.89 0.98 10.71
CA ALA A 185 -4.06 0.94 11.58
C ALA A 185 -5.16 -0.01 11.09
N GLN A 186 -5.25 -0.21 9.77
CA GLN A 186 -6.27 -1.08 9.16
C GLN A 186 -5.81 -2.54 9.01
N ASN A 187 -4.58 -2.89 9.42
CA ASN A 187 -4.03 -4.25 9.43
C ASN A 187 -4.35 -5.08 8.16
N GLN A 188 -4.11 -4.48 6.99
CA GLN A 188 -4.38 -5.10 5.70
C GLN A 188 -3.35 -6.17 5.36
N PRO A 189 -3.71 -7.19 4.55
CA PRO A 189 -2.76 -8.19 4.10
C PRO A 189 -1.69 -7.59 3.17
N VAL A 190 -0.53 -8.23 3.14
CA VAL A 190 0.54 -7.91 2.19
C VAL A 190 0.18 -8.49 0.83
N TYR A 191 0.23 -7.66 -0.22
CA TYR A 191 -0.08 -8.06 -1.59
C TYR A 191 1.13 -8.09 -2.53
N LEU A 192 2.18 -7.34 -2.22
CA LEU A 192 3.42 -7.32 -2.99
C LEU A 192 4.61 -7.53 -2.07
N THR A 193 5.51 -8.41 -2.47
CA THR A 193 6.77 -8.65 -1.78
C THR A 193 7.91 -8.67 -2.79
N TYR A 194 8.93 -7.87 -2.54
CA TYR A 194 10.19 -7.86 -3.29
C TYR A 194 11.31 -8.29 -2.35
N SER A 195 11.97 -9.40 -2.66
CA SER A 195 13.13 -9.91 -1.91
C SER A 195 14.40 -9.57 -2.67
N SER A 196 15.45 -9.09 -2.00
CA SER A 196 16.75 -8.80 -2.63
C SER A 196 17.36 -10.01 -3.33
N LYS A 197 16.97 -11.23 -2.96
CA LYS A 197 17.44 -12.49 -3.57
C LYS A 197 16.81 -12.76 -4.93
N ASP A 198 15.53 -12.48 -5.07
CA ASP A 198 14.71 -12.87 -6.23
C ASP A 198 14.23 -11.65 -7.04
N PHE A 199 14.61 -10.44 -6.62
CA PHE A 199 14.18 -9.21 -7.25
C PHE A 199 14.72 -9.09 -8.67
N SER A 200 13.81 -8.78 -9.59
CA SER A 200 14.12 -8.47 -10.98
C SER A 200 13.36 -7.22 -11.39
N ASN A 201 14.07 -6.30 -12.05
CA ASN A 201 13.46 -5.11 -12.66
C ASN A 201 12.40 -5.45 -13.72
N GLN A 202 12.32 -6.71 -14.15
CA GLN A 202 11.27 -7.21 -15.03
C GLN A 202 9.85 -7.12 -14.43
N SER A 203 9.73 -7.06 -13.11
CA SER A 203 8.46 -6.86 -12.42
C SER A 203 8.03 -5.39 -12.35
N LEU A 204 8.82 -4.47 -12.92
CA LEU A 204 8.56 -3.03 -12.92
C LEU A 204 8.27 -2.49 -14.34
N PRO A 205 7.49 -1.40 -14.48
CA PRO A 205 6.68 -0.79 -13.43
C PRO A 205 5.66 -1.78 -12.84
N GLN A 206 5.15 -1.54 -11.63
CA GLN A 206 4.08 -2.32 -11.00
C GLN A 206 2.95 -1.40 -10.56
N LEU A 207 1.73 -1.63 -11.05
CA LEU A 207 0.52 -0.89 -10.68
C LEU A 207 0.06 -1.22 -9.26
N ILE A 208 -0.30 -0.18 -8.51
CA ILE A 208 -1.01 -0.20 -7.23
C ILE A 208 -2.33 0.56 -7.44
N PRO A 209 -3.51 -0.10 -7.44
CA PRO A 209 -4.79 0.55 -7.69
C PRO A 209 -5.36 1.23 -6.42
N GLY A 210 -4.54 2.09 -5.81
CA GLY A 210 -4.88 2.88 -4.65
C GLY A 210 -3.88 4.01 -4.45
N ASN A 211 -4.26 5.00 -3.66
CA ASN A 211 -3.47 6.19 -3.41
C ASN A 211 -2.87 6.25 -2.00
N LEU A 212 -3.21 5.29 -1.12
CA LEU A 212 -2.69 5.17 0.23
C LEU A 212 -2.25 3.74 0.47
N PHE A 213 -0.97 3.55 0.78
CA PHE A 213 -0.40 2.23 1.03
C PHE A 213 0.81 2.32 1.95
N THR A 214 1.09 1.21 2.63
CA THR A 214 2.22 1.09 3.55
C THR A 214 3.22 0.09 3.04
N LEU A 215 4.47 0.51 3.06
CA LEU A 215 5.65 -0.30 2.86
C LEU A 215 6.22 -0.68 4.22
N SER A 216 6.54 -1.96 4.42
CA SER A 216 7.38 -2.43 5.52
C SER A 216 8.63 -3.10 4.97
N THR A 217 9.77 -2.87 5.63
CA THR A 217 11.04 -3.42 5.17
C THR A 217 11.99 -3.72 6.31
N ASP A 218 12.80 -4.75 6.15
CA ASP A 218 13.97 -5.04 6.98
C ASP A 218 15.29 -4.66 6.29
N ALA A 219 15.21 -3.93 5.16
CA ALA A 219 16.36 -3.35 4.49
C ALA A 219 16.86 -2.11 5.23
N ASN A 220 18.18 -1.99 5.34
CA ASN A 220 18.84 -0.79 5.88
C ASN A 220 18.90 0.36 4.86
N TYR A 221 18.73 0.02 3.58
CA TYR A 221 18.75 0.93 2.46
C TYR A 221 17.83 0.43 1.34
N PHE A 222 17.00 1.30 0.80
CA PHE A 222 16.38 1.10 -0.50
C PHE A 222 16.12 2.43 -1.20
N ALA A 223 16.12 2.42 -2.53
CA ALA A 223 15.63 3.55 -3.32
C ALA A 223 14.36 3.15 -4.06
N ILE A 224 13.34 3.99 -4.03
CA ILE A 224 12.05 3.73 -4.67
C ILE A 224 11.58 4.97 -5.42
N ARG A 225 11.00 4.74 -6.60
CA ARG A 225 10.31 5.76 -7.37
C ARG A 225 8.83 5.41 -7.51
N LEU A 226 7.96 6.32 -7.11
CA LEU A 226 6.49 6.21 -7.17
C LEU A 226 5.92 7.32 -8.06
N GLU A 227 5.11 6.94 -9.04
CA GLU A 227 4.58 7.85 -10.06
C GLU A 227 3.11 7.55 -10.37
N SER A 228 2.37 8.53 -10.91
CA SER A 228 0.97 8.36 -11.33
C SER A 228 0.61 9.13 -12.62
N ASN A 229 1.59 9.31 -13.51
CA ASN A 229 1.41 10.04 -14.77
C ASN A 229 1.20 9.09 -15.97
N ASP A 230 0.79 9.64 -17.11
CA ASP A 230 0.50 8.84 -18.31
C ASP A 230 1.73 8.15 -18.90
N LEU A 231 2.94 8.68 -18.67
CA LEU A 231 4.17 8.05 -19.13
C LEU A 231 4.38 6.69 -18.45
N VAL A 232 4.25 6.65 -17.11
CA VAL A 232 4.39 5.38 -16.37
C VAL A 232 3.20 4.44 -16.60
N ARG A 233 1.98 4.98 -16.79
CA ARG A 233 0.79 4.20 -17.20
C ARG A 233 1.02 3.47 -18.52
N ASN A 234 1.58 4.17 -19.50
CA ASN A 234 1.91 3.59 -20.81
C ASN A 234 3.07 2.60 -20.71
N ALA A 235 4.07 2.88 -19.87
CA ALA A 235 5.18 1.97 -19.62
C ALA A 235 4.73 0.67 -18.92
N TRP A 236 3.78 0.74 -17.99
CA TRP A 236 3.17 -0.43 -17.37
C TRP A 236 2.52 -1.35 -18.41
N LYS A 237 1.79 -0.78 -19.36
CA LYS A 237 1.07 -1.52 -20.41
C LYS A 237 1.95 -2.00 -21.56
N LYS A 238 3.20 -1.55 -21.64
CA LYS A 238 4.13 -1.89 -22.72
C LYS A 238 4.71 -3.31 -22.55
N PRO A 239 4.44 -4.25 -23.47
CA PRO A 239 5.04 -5.57 -23.41
C PRO A 239 6.53 -5.57 -23.72
N PHE A 240 7.27 -6.46 -23.05
CA PHE A 240 8.64 -6.83 -23.40
C PHE A 240 8.93 -8.24 -22.88
N TYR A 241 9.90 -8.93 -23.50
CA TYR A 241 10.27 -10.28 -23.06
C TYR A 241 10.91 -10.24 -21.67
N GLY A 242 10.40 -11.09 -20.79
CA GLY A 242 10.71 -11.15 -19.37
C GLY A 242 9.74 -10.37 -18.48
N LYS A 243 8.87 -9.49 -19.02
CA LYS A 243 7.97 -8.66 -18.19
C LYS A 243 7.10 -9.53 -17.28
N LYS A 244 7.06 -9.17 -16.00
CA LYS A 244 6.20 -9.78 -14.98
C LYS A 244 5.35 -8.71 -14.33
N GLY A 245 4.24 -9.11 -13.72
CA GLY A 245 3.45 -8.19 -12.92
C GLY A 245 2.20 -8.82 -12.33
N THR A 246 1.55 -8.06 -11.47
CA THR A 246 0.28 -8.43 -10.85
C THR A 246 -0.75 -7.36 -11.12
N ILE A 247 -1.97 -7.76 -11.45
CA ILE A 247 -3.14 -6.91 -11.58
C ILE A 247 -4.01 -7.17 -10.37
N PHE A 248 -4.40 -6.11 -9.67
CA PHE A 248 -5.27 -6.18 -8.51
C PHE A 248 -6.59 -5.49 -8.83
N SER A 249 -7.68 -6.02 -8.30
CA SER A 249 -8.91 -5.24 -8.16
C SER A 249 -8.69 -4.02 -7.27
N PRO A 250 -9.22 -2.82 -7.61
CA PRO A 250 -9.12 -1.64 -6.77
C PRO A 250 -9.73 -1.82 -5.38
N SER A 251 -10.76 -2.65 -5.24
CA SER A 251 -11.38 -3.00 -3.95
C SER A 251 -10.42 -3.63 -2.92
N LEU A 252 -9.32 -4.24 -3.38
CA LEU A 252 -8.28 -4.77 -2.49
C LEU A 252 -7.41 -3.67 -1.89
N TRP A 253 -7.28 -2.52 -2.56
CA TRP A 253 -6.37 -1.44 -2.17
C TRP A 253 -7.08 -0.20 -1.64
N THR A 254 -8.35 -0.03 -1.99
CA THR A 254 -9.15 1.16 -1.66
C THR A 254 -10.51 0.74 -1.09
N PRO A 255 -10.78 1.00 0.21
CA PRO A 255 -12.06 0.71 0.84
C PRO A 255 -13.24 1.30 0.08
N GLY A 256 -14.26 0.47 -0.16
CA GLY A 256 -15.48 0.90 -0.85
C GLY A 256 -15.34 1.13 -2.35
N ALA A 257 -14.14 1.00 -2.93
CA ALA A 257 -13.97 1.09 -4.37
C ALA A 257 -14.69 -0.06 -5.10
N ASN A 258 -15.16 0.24 -6.30
CA ASN A 258 -15.61 -0.77 -7.24
C ASN A 258 -14.42 -1.69 -7.59
N SER A 259 -14.67 -2.99 -7.72
CA SER A 259 -13.63 -4.00 -7.90
C SER A 259 -13.18 -4.19 -9.36
N SER A 260 -13.92 -3.64 -10.33
CA SER A 260 -13.64 -3.77 -11.75
C SER A 260 -12.32 -3.15 -12.20
N PHE A 261 -11.77 -3.73 -13.27
CA PHE A 261 -10.66 -3.16 -14.02
C PHE A 261 -10.68 -3.66 -15.47
N ASP A 262 -9.95 -2.95 -16.31
CA ASP A 262 -9.63 -3.34 -17.68
C ASP A 262 -8.15 -3.07 -17.93
N GLN A 263 -7.38 -4.14 -18.14
CA GLN A 263 -5.94 -4.08 -18.41
C GLN A 263 -5.63 -4.81 -19.72
N ARG A 264 -5.14 -4.03 -20.69
CA ARG A 264 -4.69 -4.53 -21.99
C ARG A 264 -3.21 -4.25 -22.19
N PHE A 265 -2.47 -5.29 -22.55
CA PHE A 265 -1.07 -5.26 -22.91
C PHE A 265 -0.95 -5.66 -24.37
N GLU A 266 -0.44 -4.76 -25.22
CA GLU A 266 -0.45 -4.95 -26.67
C GLU A 266 0.94 -4.77 -27.28
N SER A 267 1.33 -5.72 -28.12
CA SER A 267 2.63 -5.84 -28.76
C SER A 267 2.45 -5.90 -30.28
N SER A 268 3.42 -5.35 -31.02
CA SER A 268 3.47 -5.54 -32.48
C SER A 268 4.02 -6.91 -32.89
N GLN A 269 4.63 -7.64 -31.95
CA GLN A 269 5.23 -8.96 -32.15
C GLN A 269 4.50 -10.01 -31.31
N SER A 270 4.60 -11.27 -31.74
CA SER A 270 4.10 -12.40 -30.95
C SER A 270 4.87 -12.51 -29.63
N VAL A 271 4.14 -12.68 -28.55
CA VAL A 271 4.63 -12.84 -27.18
C VAL A 271 3.99 -14.11 -26.60
N LYS A 272 4.76 -14.86 -25.82
CA LYS A 272 4.22 -15.93 -25.00
C LYS A 272 3.72 -15.35 -23.69
N PHE A 273 2.41 -15.25 -23.57
CA PHE A 273 1.75 -14.79 -22.36
C PHE A 273 1.45 -15.97 -21.44
N THR A 274 1.87 -15.84 -20.19
CA THR A 274 1.55 -16.75 -19.10
C THR A 274 0.77 -15.97 -18.06
N PHE A 275 -0.32 -16.52 -17.54
CA PHE A 275 -1.05 -15.91 -16.43
C PHE A 275 -1.56 -16.94 -15.42
N ASN A 276 -1.83 -16.49 -14.22
CA ASN A 276 -2.53 -17.24 -13.18
C ASN A 276 -3.47 -16.31 -12.41
N VAL A 277 -4.42 -16.90 -11.67
CA VAL A 277 -5.38 -16.19 -10.83
C VAL A 277 -5.23 -16.68 -9.39
N PRO A 278 -4.25 -16.17 -8.62
CA PRO A 278 -4.06 -16.59 -7.23
C PRO A 278 -5.33 -16.48 -6.38
N SER A 279 -6.16 -15.46 -6.62
CA SER A 279 -7.41 -15.27 -5.89
C SER A 279 -8.47 -14.60 -6.79
N LEU A 280 -9.69 -15.12 -6.74
CA LEU A 280 -10.89 -14.50 -7.31
C LEU A 280 -12.04 -14.70 -6.33
N VAL A 281 -12.68 -13.61 -5.95
CA VAL A 281 -13.86 -13.56 -5.08
C VAL A 281 -14.98 -12.89 -5.86
N ILE A 282 -16.03 -13.66 -6.15
CA ILE A 282 -17.29 -13.20 -6.75
C ILE A 282 -18.31 -13.03 -5.63
N ASN A 283 -18.83 -11.81 -5.44
CA ASN A 283 -19.81 -11.50 -4.41
C ASN A 283 -21.21 -11.24 -4.98
N GLN A 284 -21.31 -10.83 -6.25
CA GLN A 284 -22.58 -10.55 -6.91
C GLN A 284 -22.76 -11.40 -8.17
N LYS A 285 -24.01 -11.77 -8.45
CA LYS A 285 -24.36 -12.52 -9.64
C LYS A 285 -24.08 -11.68 -10.89
N GLY A 286 -23.42 -12.28 -11.88
CA GLY A 286 -23.09 -11.64 -13.16
C GLY A 286 -21.70 -11.01 -13.20
N GLU A 287 -20.97 -11.00 -12.09
CA GLU A 287 -19.55 -10.64 -12.10
C GLU A 287 -18.72 -11.78 -12.70
N GLU A 288 -17.74 -11.44 -13.54
CA GLU A 288 -16.81 -12.38 -14.13
C GLU A 288 -15.43 -11.75 -14.36
N LEU A 289 -14.39 -12.58 -14.22
CA LEU A 289 -13.04 -12.31 -14.71
C LEU A 289 -12.89 -12.97 -16.08
N ARG A 290 -12.50 -12.17 -17.07
CA ARG A 290 -12.17 -12.64 -18.42
C ARG A 290 -10.72 -12.32 -18.72
N VAL A 291 -9.96 -13.33 -19.14
CA VAL A 291 -8.59 -13.18 -19.62
C VAL A 291 -8.52 -13.70 -21.06
N GLN A 292 -8.16 -12.82 -21.97
CA GLN A 292 -8.06 -13.08 -23.39
C GLN A 292 -6.60 -12.90 -23.85
N ILE A 293 -6.09 -13.87 -24.59
CA ILE A 293 -4.81 -13.78 -25.31
C ILE A 293 -5.10 -13.99 -26.78
N GLY A 294 -4.71 -13.06 -27.64
CA GLY A 294 -5.04 -13.15 -29.05
C GLY A 294 -4.07 -12.43 -29.95
N SER A 295 -4.33 -12.54 -31.25
CA SER A 295 -3.64 -11.81 -32.31
C SER A 295 -4.67 -11.19 -33.25
N SER A 296 -4.37 -10.02 -33.80
CA SER A 296 -5.26 -9.38 -34.77
C SER A 296 -5.54 -10.31 -35.95
N GLY A 297 -6.82 -10.52 -36.27
CA GLY A 297 -7.27 -11.38 -37.37
C GLY A 297 -7.26 -12.90 -37.07
N ALA A 298 -6.98 -13.33 -35.83
CA ALA A 298 -7.00 -14.74 -35.44
C ALA A 298 -7.94 -15.01 -34.26
N ASN A 299 -8.32 -16.28 -34.08
CA ASN A 299 -9.08 -16.70 -32.91
C ASN A 299 -8.25 -16.49 -31.63
N SER A 300 -8.84 -15.85 -30.62
CA SER A 300 -8.19 -15.64 -29.33
C SER A 300 -8.41 -16.81 -28.38
N PHE A 301 -7.40 -17.13 -27.59
CA PHE A 301 -7.55 -17.90 -26.36
C PHE A 301 -8.36 -17.07 -25.35
N ASN A 302 -9.45 -17.62 -24.83
CA ASN A 302 -10.32 -16.92 -23.88
C ASN A 302 -10.58 -17.81 -22.67
N THR A 303 -10.37 -17.27 -21.47
CA THR A 303 -10.71 -17.92 -20.21
C THR A 303 -11.66 -17.02 -19.43
N VAL A 304 -12.80 -17.55 -19.02
CA VAL A 304 -13.80 -16.85 -18.23
C VAL A 304 -13.96 -17.57 -16.89
N PHE A 305 -13.94 -16.82 -15.81
CA PHE A 305 -14.19 -17.28 -14.45
C PHE A 305 -15.34 -16.47 -13.86
N ASN A 306 -16.42 -17.15 -13.48
CA ASN A 306 -17.65 -16.56 -12.96
C ASN A 306 -18.00 -17.09 -11.55
N GLU A 307 -17.07 -17.80 -10.92
CA GLU A 307 -17.20 -18.34 -9.57
C GLU A 307 -15.97 -17.99 -8.73
N THR A 308 -16.15 -17.93 -7.41
CA THR A 308 -15.04 -17.74 -6.45
C THR A 308 -14.09 -18.92 -6.52
N LEU A 309 -12.80 -18.64 -6.66
CA LEU A 309 -11.77 -19.66 -6.80
C LEU A 309 -10.42 -19.19 -6.27
N SER A 310 -9.58 -20.15 -5.94
CA SER A 310 -8.22 -19.93 -5.46
C SER A 310 -7.26 -20.73 -6.32
N ASN A 311 -6.34 -20.04 -6.99
CA ASN A 311 -5.25 -20.61 -7.75
C ASN A 311 -5.66 -21.76 -8.71
N PRO A 312 -6.43 -21.49 -9.79
CA PRO A 312 -6.92 -22.52 -10.74
C PRO A 312 -5.83 -23.06 -11.68
N GLY A 313 -4.57 -22.76 -11.36
CA GLY A 313 -3.39 -23.11 -12.14
C GLY A 313 -3.08 -22.14 -13.26
N THR A 314 -1.85 -22.24 -13.74
CA THR A 314 -1.30 -21.39 -14.81
C THR A 314 -1.94 -21.68 -16.17
N ARG A 315 -2.11 -20.65 -16.99
CA ARG A 315 -2.49 -20.73 -18.40
C ARG A 315 -1.43 -20.06 -19.26
N VAL A 316 -1.22 -20.58 -20.47
CA VAL A 316 -0.17 -20.11 -21.39
C VAL A 316 -0.73 -20.08 -22.81
N ALA A 317 -0.51 -18.99 -23.52
CA ALA A 317 -0.80 -18.90 -24.96
C ALA A 317 0.13 -17.89 -25.63
N ASN A 318 0.32 -18.04 -26.94
CA ASN A 318 1.04 -17.07 -27.76
C ASN A 318 0.03 -16.10 -28.40
N GLY A 319 0.38 -14.81 -28.46
CA GLY A 319 -0.47 -13.79 -29.07
C GLY A 319 0.25 -12.46 -29.21
N THR A 320 -0.41 -11.46 -29.78
CA THR A 320 0.08 -10.07 -29.81
C THR A 320 -0.53 -9.21 -28.71
N TYR A 321 -1.53 -9.70 -27.98
CA TYR A 321 -2.06 -9.01 -26.79
C TYR A 321 -2.49 -9.97 -25.69
N LEU A 322 -2.49 -9.45 -24.46
CA LEU A 322 -3.19 -10.00 -23.30
C LEU A 322 -4.15 -8.93 -22.77
N GLU A 323 -5.40 -9.32 -22.54
CA GLU A 323 -6.44 -8.47 -21.97
C GLU A 323 -7.07 -9.17 -20.78
N ALA A 324 -7.05 -8.53 -19.62
CA ALA A 324 -7.67 -9.00 -18.40
C ALA A 324 -8.72 -7.97 -17.97
N THR A 325 -9.97 -8.43 -17.90
CA THR A 325 -11.12 -7.61 -17.52
C THR A 325 -11.86 -8.27 -16.37
N PHE A 326 -12.15 -7.50 -15.33
CA PHE A 326 -12.99 -7.95 -14.24
C PHE A 326 -14.22 -7.06 -14.17
N SER A 327 -15.41 -7.64 -14.27
CA SER A 327 -16.70 -6.93 -14.25
C SER A 327 -17.30 -6.82 -12.84
N GLY A 328 -16.46 -6.87 -11.81
CA GLY A 328 -16.89 -6.74 -10.43
C GLY A 328 -17.61 -5.42 -10.16
N THR A 329 -18.74 -5.47 -9.44
CA THR A 329 -19.55 -4.29 -9.06
C THR A 329 -19.60 -4.09 -7.56
N SER A 330 -19.39 -5.15 -6.79
CA SER A 330 -19.31 -5.09 -5.33
C SER A 330 -17.90 -4.74 -4.85
N SER A 331 -17.82 -3.93 -3.80
CA SER A 331 -16.58 -3.67 -3.06
C SER A 331 -16.07 -4.88 -2.28
N LYS A 332 -16.89 -5.93 -2.13
CA LYS A 332 -16.51 -7.22 -1.52
C LYS A 332 -15.99 -8.23 -2.54
N SER A 333 -16.16 -7.96 -3.83
CA SER A 333 -15.57 -8.75 -4.90
C SER A 333 -14.13 -8.32 -5.13
N SER A 334 -13.29 -9.25 -5.58
CA SER A 334 -11.89 -8.94 -5.83
C SER A 334 -11.23 -10.00 -6.69
N THR A 335 -10.15 -9.62 -7.37
CA THR A 335 -9.27 -10.59 -8.00
C THR A 335 -7.83 -10.12 -8.01
N ILE A 336 -6.93 -11.11 -8.03
CA ILE A 336 -5.50 -10.96 -8.23
C ILE A 336 -5.16 -11.81 -9.45
N VAL A 337 -4.57 -11.19 -10.47
CA VAL A 337 -4.09 -11.85 -11.68
C VAL A 337 -2.59 -11.62 -11.79
N THR A 338 -1.79 -12.68 -11.86
CA THR A 338 -0.36 -12.57 -12.14
C THR A 338 -0.09 -12.89 -13.59
N PHE A 339 0.90 -12.23 -14.20
CA PHE A 339 1.29 -12.49 -15.57
C PHE A 339 2.81 -12.46 -15.78
N GLU A 340 3.25 -13.17 -16.80
CA GLU A 340 4.61 -13.16 -17.32
C GLU A 340 4.58 -13.18 -18.85
N MET A 341 5.48 -12.42 -19.48
CA MET A 341 5.63 -12.31 -20.92
C MET A 341 6.99 -12.85 -21.30
N LYS A 342 7.04 -13.82 -22.22
CA LYS A 342 8.29 -14.47 -22.67
C LYS A 342 8.45 -14.39 -24.18
N ASP A 343 9.67 -14.67 -24.64
CA ASP A 343 9.89 -14.91 -26.05
C ASP A 343 8.99 -16.08 -26.51
N PRO A 344 8.25 -15.94 -27.63
CA PRO A 344 7.39 -17.00 -28.14
C PRO A 344 8.10 -18.33 -28.42
N ASN A 345 9.42 -18.29 -28.65
CA ASN A 345 10.26 -19.44 -28.92
C ASN A 345 10.91 -20.04 -27.66
N GLU A 346 10.71 -19.43 -26.49
CA GLU A 346 11.26 -19.92 -25.24
C GLU A 346 10.53 -21.19 -24.79
N SER A 347 11.26 -22.31 -24.74
CA SER A 347 10.77 -23.60 -24.23
C SER A 347 10.37 -23.48 -22.76
N THR A 348 9.10 -23.78 -22.43
CA THR A 348 8.67 -23.88 -21.02
C THR A 348 9.05 -25.24 -20.47
N ILE A 349 9.91 -25.27 -19.44
CA ILE A 349 9.96 -26.41 -18.52
C ILE A 349 8.64 -26.38 -17.77
N THR A 350 7.69 -27.23 -18.17
CA THR A 350 6.40 -27.35 -17.49
C THR A 350 6.60 -28.40 -16.40
N THR A 351 6.73 -27.99 -15.15
CA THR A 351 6.62 -28.92 -14.03
C THR A 351 5.16 -29.31 -13.92
N THR A 352 4.78 -30.40 -14.61
CA THR A 352 3.49 -31.04 -14.42
C THR A 352 3.44 -31.55 -12.99
N ILE A 353 2.81 -30.81 -12.08
CA ILE A 353 2.34 -31.42 -10.84
C ILE A 353 1.21 -32.35 -11.27
N LYS A 354 1.50 -33.65 -11.36
CA LYS A 354 0.48 -34.68 -11.43
C LYS A 354 -0.42 -34.48 -10.21
N SER A 355 -1.67 -34.11 -10.46
CA SER A 355 -2.74 -34.29 -9.47
C SER A 355 -2.88 -35.80 -9.24
N THR A 356 -2.26 -36.33 -8.18
CA THR A 356 -2.55 -37.68 -7.70
C THR A 356 -3.85 -37.62 -6.91
N THR A 357 -4.98 -37.65 -7.60
CA THR A 357 -6.18 -38.26 -7.05
C THR A 357 -6.05 -39.76 -7.25
N ASP A 358 -5.41 -40.44 -6.31
CA ASP A 358 -5.53 -41.88 -6.17
C ASP A 358 -5.49 -42.22 -4.68
N PHE A 359 -6.63 -42.01 -4.01
CA PHE A 359 -6.86 -42.53 -2.67
C PHE A 359 -7.53 -43.90 -2.83
N SER A 360 -6.71 -44.93 -3.02
CA SER A 360 -7.14 -46.32 -2.82
C SER A 360 -7.30 -46.53 -1.30
N PRO A 361 -8.47 -46.93 -0.78
CA PRO A 361 -8.59 -47.29 0.61
C PRO A 361 -7.90 -48.65 0.82
N ARG A 362 -6.72 -48.63 1.43
CA ARG A 362 -6.16 -49.82 2.09
C ARG A 362 -6.13 -49.55 3.58
N GLY A 363 -6.75 -50.46 4.32
CA GLY A 363 -6.98 -50.36 5.74
C GLY A 363 -5.70 -50.18 6.56
N PHE A 364 -5.83 -49.42 7.63
CA PHE A 364 -4.88 -49.40 8.72
C PHE A 364 -5.57 -49.99 9.94
N ASP A 365 -5.23 -51.22 10.23
CA ASP A 365 -5.32 -51.76 11.58
C ASP A 365 -4.38 -50.98 12.50
N SER A 366 -4.91 -50.64 13.68
CA SER A 366 -4.18 -50.33 14.92
C SER A 366 -3.26 -49.10 14.94
N ILE A 367 -3.79 -47.97 15.45
CA ILE A 367 -2.97 -46.89 16.04
C ILE A 367 -3.19 -46.92 17.56
N ILE A 368 -2.13 -47.19 18.31
CA ILE A 368 -2.05 -47.04 19.76
C ILE A 368 -1.93 -45.56 20.08
N ILE A 369 -2.89 -45.02 20.84
CA ILE A 369 -2.87 -43.65 21.36
C ILE A 369 -2.20 -43.68 22.74
N VAL A 370 -1.09 -42.95 22.89
CA VAL A 370 -0.45 -42.67 24.18
C VAL A 370 -0.77 -41.22 24.55
N LEU A 371 -1.54 -41.03 25.63
CA LEU A 371 -1.87 -39.74 26.23
C LEU A 371 -0.91 -39.46 27.40
N PRO A 372 -0.23 -38.30 27.45
CA PRO A 372 0.49 -37.90 28.65
C PRO A 372 -0.48 -37.25 29.66
N LEU A 373 -0.56 -37.83 30.86
CA LEU A 373 -1.16 -37.20 32.04
C LEU A 373 -0.22 -36.13 32.59
N PHE A 374 -0.71 -34.89 32.73
CA PHE A 374 -0.12 -33.89 33.62
C PHE A 374 -0.77 -33.99 35.01
N PHE A 375 0.03 -34.32 36.03
CA PHE A 375 -0.35 -34.15 37.43
C PHE A 375 0.02 -32.75 37.89
N ALA A 376 -0.95 -32.02 38.42
CA ALA A 376 -0.74 -30.87 39.28
C ALA A 376 -0.37 -31.36 40.69
N PHE A 377 0.66 -30.77 41.30
CA PHE A 377 0.85 -30.81 42.75
C PHE A 377 0.98 -29.38 43.27
N PHE A 378 0.08 -29.04 44.18
CA PHE A 378 0.25 -27.96 45.15
C PHE A 378 1.21 -28.42 46.25
N GLY A 379 2.06 -27.51 46.70
CA GLY A 379 2.88 -27.57 47.90
C GLY A 379 3.33 -26.16 48.24
#